data_AF-E3K1M4-F1
#
_entry.id   AF-E3K1M4-F1
#
_cell.length_a   1.000
_cell.length_b   1.000
_cell.length_c   1.000
_cell.angle_alpha   90.00
_cell.angle_beta   90.00
_cell.angle_gamma   90.00
#
_symmetry.space_group_name_H-M   'P 1'
#
loop_
_entity.id
_entity.type
_entity.pdbx_description
1 polymer ?
#
loop_
_entity_poly.entity_id
_entity_poly.type
_entity_poly.pdbx_seq_one_letter_code
_entity_poly.pdbx_strand_id
1 'polypeptide(L)'
;MISGSTHETGSEPLPVPRQVAVAVAYRSKTAHDGMPQIEYLLVSSRKHLGSWVLPKGGVEKEEVSDHGLAALREAWEEGGIRGKLGDRLHVSSDPKAHRAIQKIKIFIPRAEYSFWLIKVDEGEAGVSSSWPEEHERERRWVRRQEAIDLVQWRQDGAVDALMKVDEALLLAQ
;
A
#
# COMPACT_ATOMS: atom_id res chain seq x y z
N MET A 1 -56.07 25.97 1.09
CA MET A 1 -54.94 26.58 0.35
C MET A 1 -53.83 25.54 0.28
N ILE A 2 -53.14 25.51 -0.84
CA ILE A 2 -52.48 24.33 -1.38
C ILE A 2 -51.16 24.06 -0.64
N SER A 3 -51.01 22.81 -0.21
CA SER A 3 -49.77 22.19 0.27
C SER A 3 -48.67 22.33 -0.78
N GLY A 4 -47.54 22.93 -0.41
CA GLY A 4 -46.32 22.94 -1.20
C GLY A 4 -45.23 22.20 -0.46
N SER A 5 -45.23 20.86 -0.56
CA SER A 5 -44.06 20.07 -0.18
C SER A 5 -43.09 20.07 -1.35
N THR A 6 -42.04 20.86 -1.25
CA THR A 6 -40.90 20.83 -2.17
C THR A 6 -40.14 19.53 -1.94
N HIS A 7 -40.37 18.54 -2.80
CA HIS A 7 -39.43 17.43 -2.94
C HIS A 7 -38.17 17.96 -3.62
N GLU A 8 -37.19 18.36 -2.82
CA GLU A 8 -35.81 18.41 -3.28
C GLU A 8 -35.38 16.98 -3.59
N THR A 9 -35.37 16.62 -4.87
CA THR A 9 -34.67 15.42 -5.34
C THR A 9 -33.17 15.72 -5.29
N GLY A 10 -32.60 15.65 -4.09
CA GLY A 10 -31.15 15.65 -3.92
C GLY A 10 -30.59 14.38 -4.56
N SER A 11 -29.89 14.50 -5.69
CA SER A 11 -29.09 13.40 -6.22
C SER A 11 -28.07 13.02 -5.14
N GLU A 12 -28.08 11.77 -4.68
CA GLU A 12 -27.06 11.30 -3.75
C GLU A 12 -25.67 11.59 -4.34
N PRO A 13 -24.73 12.14 -3.55
CA PRO A 13 -23.41 12.45 -4.04
C PRO A 13 -22.71 11.19 -4.52
N LEU A 14 -22.00 11.30 -5.65
CA LEU A 14 -21.21 10.20 -6.17
C LEU A 14 -20.19 9.75 -5.11
N PRO A 15 -19.97 8.44 -4.94
CA PRO A 15 -19.00 7.94 -3.98
C PRO A 15 -17.59 8.37 -4.37
N VAL A 16 -16.78 8.71 -3.38
CA VAL A 16 -15.37 9.03 -3.55
C VAL A 16 -14.55 7.76 -3.30
N PRO A 17 -13.64 7.38 -4.21
CA PRO A 17 -12.73 6.25 -3.97
C PRO A 17 -11.91 6.45 -2.69
N ARG A 18 -11.76 5.39 -1.89
CA ARG A 18 -10.88 5.42 -0.72
C ARG A 18 -9.44 5.67 -1.16
N GLN A 19 -8.76 6.63 -0.53
CA GLN A 19 -7.33 6.81 -0.74
C GLN A 19 -6.55 5.79 0.10
N VAL A 20 -5.64 5.06 -0.54
CA VAL A 20 -4.81 4.01 0.08
C VAL A 20 -3.34 4.27 -0.21
N ALA A 21 -2.52 4.32 0.84
CA ALA A 21 -1.07 4.40 0.70
C ALA A 21 -0.46 3.00 0.87
N VAL A 22 0.54 2.69 0.05
CA VAL A 22 1.21 1.39 0.01
C VAL A 22 2.71 1.58 0.23
N ALA A 23 3.24 0.87 1.21
CA ALA A 23 4.66 0.85 1.54
C ALA A 23 5.42 -0.13 0.64
N VAL A 24 6.32 0.39 -0.20
CA VAL A 24 7.36 -0.41 -0.86
C VAL A 24 8.62 -0.31 0.00
N ALA A 25 8.57 -0.96 1.16
CA ALA A 25 9.67 -0.95 2.12
C ALA A 25 10.78 -1.90 1.69
N TYR A 26 12.02 -1.41 1.70
CA TYR A 26 13.19 -2.16 1.25
C TYR A 26 14.36 -2.07 2.22
N ARG A 27 15.19 -3.12 2.23
CA ARG A 27 16.49 -3.13 2.90
C ARG A 27 17.56 -3.67 1.97
N SER A 28 18.81 -3.27 2.20
CA SER A 28 19.98 -3.93 1.61
C SER A 28 20.47 -5.02 2.56
N LYS A 29 20.78 -6.19 2.02
CA LYS A 29 21.36 -7.32 2.75
C LYS A 29 22.50 -7.91 1.93
N THR A 30 23.61 -8.23 2.58
CA THR A 30 24.70 -8.98 1.96
C THR A 30 24.24 -10.42 1.73
N ALA A 31 24.21 -10.86 0.48
CA ALA A 31 23.91 -12.23 0.10
C ALA A 31 25.08 -13.18 0.40
N HIS A 32 24.88 -14.49 0.24
CA HIS A 32 25.89 -15.51 0.54
C HIS A 32 27.16 -15.39 -0.31
N ASP A 33 27.04 -14.84 -1.52
CA ASP A 33 28.16 -14.56 -2.43
C ASP A 33 28.90 -13.26 -2.10
N GLY A 34 28.50 -12.56 -1.03
CA GLY A 34 29.08 -11.29 -0.61
C GLY A 34 28.53 -10.07 -1.34
N MET A 35 27.63 -10.25 -2.31
CA MET A 35 27.05 -9.14 -3.07
C MET A 35 25.86 -8.53 -2.32
N PRO A 36 25.73 -7.19 -2.32
CA PRO A 36 24.58 -6.56 -1.69
C PRO A 36 23.33 -6.81 -2.55
N GLN A 37 22.20 -7.03 -1.87
CA GLN A 37 20.94 -7.38 -2.50
C GLN A 37 19.79 -6.66 -1.81
N ILE A 38 18.86 -6.17 -2.62
CA ILE A 38 17.63 -5.57 -2.11
C ILE A 38 16.60 -6.65 -1.79
N GLU A 39 16.02 -6.56 -0.61
CA GLU A 39 14.86 -7.32 -0.19
C GLU A 39 13.70 -6.35 0.12
N TYR A 40 12.48 -6.78 -0.20
CA TYR A 40 11.24 -6.04 0.04
C TYR A 40 10.43 -6.70 1.14
N LEU A 41 9.75 -5.89 1.95
CA LEU A 41 8.83 -6.39 2.96
C LEU A 41 7.48 -6.77 2.33
N LEU A 42 7.02 -7.98 2.60
CA LEU A 42 5.62 -8.37 2.46
C LEU A 42 5.00 -8.70 3.82
N VAL A 43 3.68 -8.55 3.92
CA VAL A 43 2.86 -8.96 5.07
C VAL A 43 1.74 -9.88 4.62
N SER A 44 1.30 -10.77 5.51
CA SER A 44 0.20 -11.70 5.22
C SER A 44 -1.13 -10.96 5.05
N SER A 45 -2.02 -11.48 4.22
CA SER A 45 -3.36 -10.91 4.01
C SER A 45 -4.35 -11.43 5.06
N ARG A 46 -5.01 -10.51 5.78
CA ARG A 46 -6.08 -10.83 6.74
C ARG A 46 -7.33 -11.41 6.07
N LYS A 47 -7.57 -11.02 4.81
CA LYS A 47 -8.79 -11.40 4.07
C LYS A 47 -8.60 -12.63 3.19
N HIS A 48 -7.36 -12.94 2.82
CA HIS A 48 -7.03 -14.00 1.88
C HIS A 48 -5.91 -14.87 2.49
N LEU A 49 -6.30 -15.88 3.26
CA LEU A 49 -5.36 -16.76 3.97
C LEU A 49 -4.32 -17.35 3.00
N GLY A 50 -3.06 -17.39 3.45
CA GLY A 50 -1.92 -17.86 2.64
C GLY A 50 -1.47 -16.90 1.54
N SER A 51 -2.10 -15.74 1.38
CA SER A 51 -1.72 -14.72 0.39
C SER A 51 -0.92 -13.58 1.02
N TRP A 52 -0.04 -12.96 0.24
CA TRP A 52 0.83 -11.87 0.68
C TRP A 52 0.52 -10.58 -0.05
N VAL A 53 0.82 -9.44 0.59
CA VAL A 53 0.66 -8.08 0.04
C VAL A 53 1.80 -7.18 0.53
N LEU A 54 1.99 -6.05 -0.13
CA LEU A 54 2.73 -4.94 0.46
C LEU A 54 1.91 -4.32 1.62
N PRO A 55 2.56 -3.83 2.69
CA PRO A 55 1.86 -3.13 3.77
C PRO A 55 1.11 -1.93 3.24
N LYS A 56 -0.16 -1.76 3.64
CA LYS A 56 -1.01 -0.69 3.11
C LYS A 56 -2.29 -0.48 3.91
N GLY A 57 -2.76 0.76 3.88
CA GLY A 57 -4.06 1.10 4.41
C GLY A 57 -4.49 2.52 4.09
N GLY A 58 -5.54 2.98 4.78
CA GLY A 58 -6.23 4.21 4.39
C GLY A 58 -5.42 5.45 4.73
N VAL A 59 -5.46 6.45 3.86
CA VAL A 59 -4.97 7.79 4.20
C VAL A 59 -5.95 8.43 5.19
N GLU A 60 -5.44 8.85 6.36
CA GLU A 60 -6.20 9.54 7.39
C GLU A 60 -6.30 11.05 7.11
N LYS A 61 -7.13 11.76 7.87
CA LYS A 61 -7.45 13.18 7.60
C LYS A 61 -6.21 14.07 7.70
N GLU A 62 -5.33 13.74 8.63
CA GLU A 62 -4.07 14.40 8.92
C GLU A 62 -3.00 14.11 7.87
N GLU A 63 -3.21 13.10 7.02
CA GLU A 63 -2.26 12.60 6.01
C GLU A 63 -2.68 12.98 4.57
N VAL A 64 -3.81 13.67 4.38
CA VAL A 64 -4.35 13.99 3.04
C VAL A 64 -3.40 14.83 2.20
N SER A 65 -2.60 15.70 2.81
CA SER A 65 -1.59 16.50 2.11
C SER A 65 -0.36 15.70 1.70
N ASP A 66 -0.10 14.55 2.34
CA ASP A 66 1.06 13.70 2.08
C ASP A 66 0.75 12.23 2.40
N HIS A 67 0.32 11.49 1.38
CA HIS A 67 0.00 10.07 1.50
C HIS A 67 1.22 9.20 1.88
N GLY A 68 2.45 9.71 1.73
CA GLY A 68 3.65 9.00 2.16
C GLY A 68 3.71 8.80 3.68
N LEU A 69 3.10 9.70 4.46
CA LEU A 69 2.96 9.54 5.92
C LEU A 69 2.10 8.31 6.27
N ALA A 70 1.02 8.10 5.54
CA ALA A 70 0.20 6.90 5.66
C ALA A 70 1.01 5.65 5.30
N ALA A 71 1.85 5.69 4.25
CA ALA A 71 2.70 4.55 3.92
C ALA A 71 3.71 4.21 5.05
N LEU A 72 4.31 5.22 5.71
CA LEU A 72 5.19 5.01 6.87
C LEU A 72 4.43 4.40 8.05
N ARG A 73 3.24 4.92 8.37
CA ARG A 73 2.39 4.40 9.45
C ARG A 73 2.01 2.94 9.19
N GLU A 74 1.57 2.62 7.98
CA GLU A 74 1.15 1.26 7.61
C GLU A 74 2.34 0.28 7.58
N ALA A 75 3.55 0.73 7.19
CA ALA A 75 4.77 -0.06 7.30
C ALA A 75 5.10 -0.41 8.76
N TRP A 76 4.88 0.53 9.68
CA TRP A 76 5.03 0.31 11.12
C TRP A 76 3.96 -0.63 11.68
N GLU A 77 2.68 -0.33 11.42
CA GLU A 77 1.54 -1.05 11.98
C GLU A 77 1.47 -2.50 11.51
N GLU A 78 1.57 -2.75 10.19
CA GLU A 78 1.41 -4.09 9.64
C GLU A 78 2.73 -4.88 9.62
N GLY A 79 3.88 -4.19 9.52
CA GLY A 79 5.19 -4.81 9.26
C GLY A 79 6.27 -4.57 10.31
N GLY A 80 6.02 -3.71 11.30
CA GLY A 80 7.00 -3.35 12.32
C GLY A 80 8.22 -2.61 11.77
N ILE A 81 8.05 -1.84 10.69
CA ILE A 81 9.13 -1.16 9.99
C ILE A 81 9.22 0.31 10.35
N ARG A 82 10.45 0.77 10.60
CA ARG A 82 10.82 2.18 10.65
C ARG A 82 11.84 2.47 9.56
N GLY A 83 11.76 3.68 9.01
CA GLY A 83 12.61 4.06 7.90
C GLY A 83 12.32 5.46 7.39
N LYS A 84 12.95 5.78 6.27
CA LYS A 84 12.85 7.07 5.60
C LYS A 84 11.97 6.94 4.36
N LEU A 85 10.99 7.84 4.27
CA LEU A 85 10.16 7.98 3.07
C LEU A 85 11.01 8.46 1.90
N GLY A 86 10.87 7.79 0.76
CA GLY A 86 11.43 8.17 -0.53
C GLY A 86 10.34 8.54 -1.53
N ASP A 87 10.66 8.41 -2.81
CA ASP A 87 9.77 8.85 -3.88
C ASP A 87 8.48 8.03 -4.00
N ARG A 88 7.44 8.69 -4.52
CA ARG A 88 6.22 8.02 -4.98
C ARG A 88 6.49 7.31 -6.30
N LEU A 89 6.46 5.98 -6.28
CA LEU A 89 6.78 5.12 -7.41
C LEU A 89 5.62 5.01 -8.42
N HIS A 90 4.38 4.94 -7.92
CA HIS A 90 3.23 4.63 -8.75
C HIS A 90 1.90 5.06 -8.13
N VAL A 91 0.89 5.23 -8.98
CA VAL A 91 -0.52 5.38 -8.61
C VAL A 91 -1.36 4.48 -9.51
N SER A 92 -2.40 3.88 -8.96
CA SER A 92 -3.31 2.97 -9.66
C SER A 92 -4.69 3.00 -9.04
N SER A 93 -5.70 2.57 -9.78
CA SER A 93 -7.09 2.50 -9.31
C SER A 93 -7.54 1.04 -9.14
N ASP A 94 -8.37 0.77 -8.13
CA ASP A 94 -8.97 -0.57 -7.96
C ASP A 94 -9.78 -0.95 -9.21
N PRO A 95 -9.53 -2.12 -9.82
CA PRO A 95 -10.20 -2.51 -11.06
C PRO A 95 -11.70 -2.78 -10.87
N LYS A 96 -12.18 -2.91 -9.63
CA LYS A 96 -13.60 -3.14 -9.34
C LYS A 96 -14.29 -1.83 -8.98
N ALA A 97 -15.49 -1.67 -9.54
CA ALA A 97 -16.33 -0.51 -9.30
C ALA A 97 -16.86 -0.43 -7.85
N HIS A 98 -17.14 0.78 -7.40
CA HIS A 98 -17.73 1.10 -6.12
C HIS A 98 -19.12 0.45 -5.98
N ARG A 99 -19.39 -0.19 -4.83
CA ARG A 99 -20.61 -0.99 -4.62
C ARG A 99 -21.90 -0.17 -4.78
N ALA A 100 -21.86 1.12 -4.46
CA ALA A 100 -23.01 2.03 -4.55
C ALA A 100 -23.45 2.36 -6.00
N ILE A 101 -22.62 2.05 -7.01
CA ILE A 101 -22.82 2.49 -8.40
C ILE A 101 -23.45 1.41 -9.29
N GLN A 102 -23.87 0.27 -8.73
CA GLN A 102 -24.52 -0.81 -9.49
C GLN A 102 -25.75 -0.37 -10.31
N LYS A 103 -26.34 0.78 -10.01
CA LYS A 103 -27.51 1.35 -10.70
C LYS A 103 -27.18 2.41 -11.77
N ILE A 104 -25.92 2.86 -11.89
CA ILE A 104 -25.51 3.95 -12.77
C ILE A 104 -24.41 3.44 -13.72
N LYS A 105 -24.49 3.75 -15.02
CA LYS A 105 -23.50 3.33 -16.05
C LYS A 105 -22.18 4.14 -15.99
N ILE A 106 -21.64 4.38 -14.79
CA ILE A 106 -20.38 5.10 -14.58
C ILE A 106 -19.43 4.19 -13.81
N PHE A 107 -18.16 4.14 -14.19
CA PHE A 107 -17.14 3.44 -13.42
C PHE A 107 -16.53 4.39 -12.39
N ILE A 108 -16.64 4.05 -11.11
CA ILE A 108 -15.91 4.71 -10.02
C ILE A 108 -15.16 3.60 -9.29
N PRO A 109 -13.82 3.66 -9.16
CA PRO A 109 -13.06 2.62 -8.48
C PRO A 109 -13.36 2.61 -6.98
N ARG A 110 -13.17 1.46 -6.32
CA ARG A 110 -13.32 1.37 -4.86
C ARG A 110 -12.23 2.12 -4.11
N ALA A 111 -11.03 2.16 -4.66
CA ALA A 111 -9.87 2.79 -4.05
C ALA A 111 -8.92 3.34 -5.11
N GLU A 112 -8.17 4.37 -4.74
CA GLU A 112 -6.96 4.84 -5.43
C GLU A 112 -5.76 4.49 -4.55
N TYR A 113 -4.76 3.86 -5.14
CA TYR A 113 -3.54 3.43 -4.48
C TYR A 113 -2.39 4.37 -4.83
N SER A 114 -1.56 4.71 -3.86
CA SER A 114 -0.29 5.41 -4.05
C SER A 114 0.85 4.63 -3.41
N PHE A 115 1.87 4.31 -4.18
CA PHE A 115 2.99 3.45 -3.78
C PHE A 115 4.22 4.29 -3.48
N TRP A 116 4.78 4.13 -2.30
CA TRP A 116 5.86 4.95 -1.78
C TRP A 116 7.05 4.09 -1.38
N LEU A 117 8.23 4.47 -1.84
CA LEU A 117 9.45 3.80 -1.43
C LEU A 117 9.78 4.13 0.03
N ILE A 118 10.20 3.14 0.82
CA ILE A 118 10.66 3.35 2.20
C ILE A 118 12.01 2.65 2.38
N LYS A 119 13.07 3.42 2.65
CA LYS A 119 14.38 2.89 3.04
C LYS A 119 14.33 2.53 4.52
N VAL A 120 14.38 1.24 4.84
CA VAL A 120 14.38 0.78 6.23
C VAL A 120 15.65 1.22 6.94
N ASP A 121 15.52 1.68 8.18
CA ASP A 121 16.69 2.05 9.00
C ASP A 121 17.54 0.81 9.32
N GLU A 122 18.84 1.01 9.57
CA GLU A 122 19.75 -0.11 9.77
C GLU A 122 19.51 -0.84 11.11
N GLY A 123 19.69 -2.17 11.08
CA GLY A 123 19.62 -3.02 12.27
C GLY A 123 18.25 -3.02 12.97
N GLU A 124 18.28 -3.13 14.30
CA GLU A 124 17.10 -3.19 15.17
C GLU A 124 16.29 -1.87 15.19
N ALA A 125 16.88 -0.76 14.72
CA ALA A 125 16.18 0.51 14.63
C ALA A 125 15.08 0.49 13.55
N GLY A 126 15.34 -0.18 12.43
CA GLY A 126 14.41 -0.25 11.30
C GLY A 126 13.45 -1.45 11.32
N VAL A 127 13.82 -2.54 11.99
CA VAL A 127 13.00 -3.76 12.05
C VAL A 127 12.71 -4.12 13.49
N SER A 128 11.52 -3.77 13.97
CA SER A 128 11.16 -4.03 15.38
C SER A 128 10.72 -5.46 15.60
N SER A 129 11.04 -6.01 16.78
CA SER A 129 10.65 -7.35 17.22
C SER A 129 9.22 -7.44 17.76
N SER A 130 8.60 -6.31 18.12
CA SER A 130 7.18 -6.21 18.48
C SER A 130 6.55 -5.02 17.75
N TRP A 131 5.37 -5.24 17.19
CA TRP A 131 4.67 -4.24 16.38
C TRP A 131 3.14 -4.38 16.48
N PRO A 132 2.37 -3.34 16.14
CA PRO A 132 0.94 -3.28 16.44
C PRO A 132 0.10 -4.46 15.92
N GLU A 133 0.32 -4.92 14.69
CA GLU A 133 -0.43 -6.05 14.11
C GLU A 133 0.34 -7.39 14.15
N GLU A 134 1.34 -7.58 15.02
CA GLU A 134 2.18 -8.80 15.04
C GLU A 134 1.43 -10.11 15.29
N HIS A 135 0.26 -10.02 15.93
CA HIS A 135 -0.62 -11.16 16.18
C HIS A 135 -1.64 -11.39 15.07
N GLU A 136 -1.77 -10.45 14.12
CA GLU A 136 -2.69 -10.54 12.98
C GLU A 136 -1.96 -10.76 11.64
N ARG A 137 -0.65 -10.45 11.62
CA ARG A 137 0.18 -10.42 10.43
C ARG A 137 1.44 -11.23 10.63
N GLU A 138 1.78 -12.00 9.63
CA GLU A 138 3.14 -12.48 9.43
C GLU A 138 3.85 -11.50 8.49
N ARG A 139 5.17 -11.38 8.62
CA ARG A 139 6.00 -10.59 7.70
C ARG A 139 7.12 -11.43 7.13
N ARG A 140 7.53 -11.13 5.89
CA ARG A 140 8.69 -11.76 5.26
C ARG A 140 9.43 -10.80 4.35
N TRP A 141 10.73 -11.04 4.25
CA TRP A 141 11.62 -10.34 3.33
C TRP A 141 11.86 -11.23 2.11
N VAL A 142 11.68 -10.66 0.93
CA VAL A 142 11.79 -11.40 -0.34
C VAL A 142 12.47 -10.54 -1.40
N ARG A 143 13.04 -11.17 -2.42
CA ARG A 143 13.60 -10.47 -3.59
C ARG A 143 12.47 -9.95 -4.47
N ARG A 144 12.78 -8.99 -5.36
CA ARG A 144 11.81 -8.43 -6.31
C ARG A 144 10.97 -9.48 -7.03
N GLN A 145 11.61 -10.49 -7.63
CA GLN A 145 10.88 -11.47 -8.43
C GLN A 145 9.88 -12.26 -7.58
N GLU A 146 10.30 -12.72 -6.40
CA GLU A 146 9.42 -13.40 -5.47
C GLU A 146 8.33 -12.45 -4.92
N ALA A 147 8.65 -11.18 -4.69
CA ALA A 147 7.66 -10.17 -4.31
C ALA A 147 6.56 -10.04 -5.35
N ILE A 148 6.93 -9.91 -6.63
CA ILE A 148 6.01 -9.85 -7.77
C ILE A 148 5.12 -11.09 -7.81
N ASP A 149 5.73 -12.27 -7.74
CA ASP A 149 5.01 -13.55 -7.81
C ASP A 149 3.97 -13.70 -6.70
N LEU A 150 4.29 -13.21 -5.49
CA LEU A 150 3.45 -13.28 -4.30
C LEU A 150 2.33 -12.23 -4.25
N VAL A 151 2.47 -11.07 -4.91
CA VAL A 151 1.48 -9.97 -4.84
C VAL A 151 0.61 -9.84 -6.09
N GLN A 152 1.01 -10.42 -7.23
CA GLN A 152 0.32 -10.26 -8.53
C GLN A 152 -1.16 -10.63 -8.51
N TRP A 153 -1.57 -11.56 -7.65
CA TRP A 153 -2.97 -11.98 -7.50
C TRP A 153 -3.91 -10.81 -7.13
N ARG A 154 -3.37 -9.75 -6.52
CA ARG A 154 -4.16 -8.65 -5.97
C ARG A 154 -4.61 -7.65 -7.04
N GLN A 155 -3.82 -7.49 -8.11
CA GLN A 155 -4.07 -6.56 -9.21
C GLN A 155 -4.35 -5.11 -8.76
N ASP A 156 -3.67 -4.64 -7.71
CA ASP A 156 -3.78 -3.28 -7.19
C ASP A 156 -2.67 -2.34 -7.67
N GLY A 157 -1.78 -2.79 -8.56
CA GLY A 157 -0.63 -2.02 -9.05
C GLY A 157 0.69 -2.30 -8.32
N ALA A 158 0.73 -3.22 -7.35
CA ALA A 158 1.96 -3.58 -6.64
C ALA A 158 3.07 -4.08 -7.57
N VAL A 159 2.73 -4.85 -8.61
CA VAL A 159 3.69 -5.34 -9.61
C VAL A 159 4.32 -4.17 -10.36
N ASP A 160 3.51 -3.22 -10.83
CA ASP A 160 3.98 -2.03 -11.54
C ASP A 160 4.89 -1.16 -10.66
N ALA A 161 4.56 -1.02 -9.38
CA ALA A 161 5.39 -0.29 -8.43
C ALA A 161 6.75 -0.96 -8.21
N LEU A 162 6.78 -2.28 -7.99
CA LEU A 162 8.01 -3.05 -7.80
C LEU A 162 8.94 -3.01 -9.03
N MET A 163 8.36 -3.05 -10.23
CA MET A 163 9.10 -2.98 -11.49
C MET A 163 9.68 -1.59 -11.79
N LYS A 164 9.15 -0.53 -11.16
CA LYS A 164 9.67 0.84 -11.30
C LYS A 164 10.82 1.17 -10.36
N VAL A 165 11.13 0.30 -9.41
CA VAL A 165 12.24 0.53 -8.48
C VAL A 165 13.57 0.33 -9.22
N ASP A 166 14.44 1.33 -9.19
CA ASP A 166 15.82 1.19 -9.66
C ASP A 166 16.69 0.61 -8.53
N GLU A 167 16.85 -0.72 -8.51
CA GLU A 167 17.63 -1.44 -7.50
C GLU A 167 19.12 -1.05 -7.52
N ALA A 168 19.67 -0.67 -8.67
CA ALA A 168 21.06 -0.24 -8.77
C ALA A 168 21.25 1.11 -8.07
N LEU A 169 20.29 2.02 -8.22
CA LEU A 169 20.28 3.29 -7.49
C LEU A 169 20.08 3.06 -5.98
N LEU A 170 19.29 2.08 -5.56
CA LEU A 170 19.11 1.78 -4.14
C LEU A 170 20.38 1.24 -3.48
N LEU A 171 21.16 0.44 -4.21
CA LEU A 171 22.42 -0.15 -3.74
C LEU A 171 23.58 0.85 -3.69
N ALA A 172 23.47 1.99 -4.39
CA ALA A 172 24.49 3.03 -4.43
C ALA A 172 24.38 4.06 -3.28
N GLN A 173 23.41 3.90 -2.36
CA GLN A 173 23.06 4.84 -1.28
C GLN A 173 23.50 4.39 0.13
#